data_AF-B8I7P0-F1
#
_entry.id   AF-B8I7P0-F1
#
_cell.length_a   1.000
_cell.length_b   1.000
_cell.length_c   1.000
_cell.angle_alpha   90.00
_cell.angle_beta   90.00
_cell.angle_gamma   90.00
#
_symmetry.space_group_name_H-M   'P 1'
#
loop_
_entity.id
_entity.type
_entity.pdbx_description
1 polymer ?
#
loop_
_entity_poly.entity_id
_entity_poly.type
_entity_poly.pdbx_seq_one_letter_code
_entity_poly.pdbx_strand_id
1 'polypeptide(L)' 'MNQHEDKKVTKISDKVIDKSIESKRVSQEQLQREFDYIQAEKLLRRMLEKGLITEIEFHKIDALNRQTFSPFLAEILP' A
#
# COMPACT_ATOMS: atom_id res chain seq x y z
N MET A 1 46.20 44.64 9.12
CA MET A 1 45.46 43.64 8.31
C MET A 1 45.12 42.48 9.23
N ASN A 2 43.95 42.51 9.87
CA ASN A 2 43.43 41.40 10.67
C ASN A 2 41.93 41.34 10.39
N GLN A 3 41.52 40.36 9.58
CA GLN A 3 40.12 40.09 9.31
C GLN A 3 39.61 39.17 10.41
N HIS A 4 38.69 39.67 11.24
CA HIS A 4 37.91 38.83 12.14
C HIS A 4 36.67 38.37 11.37
N GLU A 5 36.67 37.08 10.98
CA GLU A 5 35.52 36.43 10.38
C GLU A 5 34.49 36.12 11.48
N ASP A 6 33.42 36.91 11.54
CA ASP A 6 32.28 36.63 12.41
C ASP A 6 31.49 35.43 11.88
N LYS A 7 31.85 34.22 12.32
CA LYS A 7 31.05 33.02 12.06
C LYS A 7 29.77 33.06 12.90
N LYS A 8 28.66 33.51 12.31
CA LYS A 8 27.33 33.30 12.88
C LYS A 8 26.95 31.83 12.79
N VAL A 9 27.00 31.13 13.92
CA VAL A 9 26.43 29.78 14.06
C VAL A 9 24.93 29.93 14.33
N THR A 10 24.10 29.58 13.35
CA THR A 10 22.64 29.53 13.53
C THR A 10 22.28 28.20 14.20
N LYS A 11 21.80 28.24 15.45
CA LYS A 11 21.23 27.07 16.14
C LYS A 11 20.03 26.56 15.35
N ILE A 12 20.16 25.38 14.76
CA ILE A 12 19.03 24.65 14.21
C ILE A 12 18.24 24.17 15.42
N SER A 13 17.11 24.80 15.70
CA SER A 13 16.23 24.33 16.77
C SER A 13 15.62 23.00 16.33
N ASP A 14 15.77 21.97 17.16
CA ASP A 14 15.31 20.58 16.98
C ASP A 14 13.78 20.42 16.82
N LYS A 15 13.04 21.50 16.56
CA LYS A 15 11.58 21.54 16.59
C LYS A 15 10.88 21.18 15.28
N VAL A 16 11.60 20.78 14.23
CA VAL A 16 11.02 20.56 12.90
C VAL A 16 10.99 19.09 12.47
N ILE A 17 11.67 18.17 13.15
CA ILE A 17 11.77 16.78 12.66
C ILE A 17 10.67 15.86 13.22
N ASP A 18 9.91 16.28 14.22
CA ASP A 18 8.95 15.39 14.91
C ASP A 18 7.59 15.20 14.20
N LYS A 19 7.34 15.88 13.07
CA LYS A 19 6.04 15.80 12.35
C LYS A 19 6.07 15.10 11.00
N SER A 20 7.23 14.66 10.50
CA SER A 20 7.36 14.31 9.07
C SER A 20 7.37 12.82 8.72
N ILE A 21 7.29 11.91 9.68
CA ILE A 21 7.13 10.47 9.38
C ILE A 21 6.15 9.86 10.39
N GLU A 22 4.87 10.22 10.29
CA GLU A 22 3.82 9.29 10.72
C GLU A 22 3.92 8.08 9.77
N SER A 23 4.73 7.10 10.15
CA SER A 23 4.69 5.76 9.56
C SER A 23 3.26 5.27 9.72
N LYS A 24 2.45 5.35 8.66
CA LYS A 24 1.11 4.73 8.62
C LYS A 24 1.32 3.25 8.88
N ARG A 25 1.10 2.83 10.13
CA ARG A 25 1.20 1.42 10.51
C ARG A 25 0.08 0.69 9.78
N VAL A 26 0.43 -0.29 8.96
CA VAL A 26 -0.54 -1.21 8.37
C VAL A 26 -1.14 -2.01 9.52
N SER A 27 -2.46 -2.00 9.65
CA SER A 27 -3.14 -2.78 10.67
C SER A 27 -3.15 -4.27 10.29
N GLN A 28 -3.30 -5.16 11.27
CA GLN A 28 -3.38 -6.60 11.02
C GLN A 28 -4.60 -6.94 10.14
N GLU A 29 -5.70 -6.22 10.32
CA GLU A 29 -6.92 -6.39 9.53
C GLU A 29 -6.66 -6.01 8.06
N GLN A 30 -5.88 -4.95 7.82
CA GLN A 30 -5.51 -4.56 6.47
C GLN A 30 -4.62 -5.62 5.82
N LEU A 31 -3.64 -6.14 6.56
CA LEU A 31 -2.79 -7.23 6.08
C LEU A 31 -3.62 -8.50 5.78
N GLN A 32 -4.61 -8.80 6.60
CA GLN A 32 -5.49 -9.95 6.40
C GLN A 32 -6.33 -9.79 5.12
N ARG A 33 -6.89 -8.60 4.87
CA ARG A 33 -7.64 -8.31 3.65
C ARG A 33 -6.80 -8.48 2.38
N GLU A 34 -5.54 -8.03 2.41
CA GLU A 34 -4.58 -8.25 1.32
C GLU A 34 -4.36 -9.75 1.08
N PHE A 35 -4.10 -10.49 2.15
CA PHE A 35 -3.88 -11.93 2.08
C PHE A 35 -5.10 -12.66 1.50
N ASP A 36 -6.29 -12.35 2.00
CA ASP A 36 -7.54 -13.00 1.58
C ASP A 36 -7.83 -12.72 0.10
N TYR A 37 -7.64 -11.47 -0.36
CA TYR A 37 -7.78 -11.12 -1.77
C TYR A 37 -6.82 -11.91 -2.66
N ILE A 38 -5.53 -11.95 -2.31
CA ILE A 38 -4.51 -12.70 -3.06
C ILE A 38 -4.87 -14.19 -3.16
N GLN A 39 -5.39 -14.78 -2.07
CA GLN A 39 -5.77 -16.18 -2.06
C GLN A 39 -7.01 -16.45 -2.91
N ALA A 40 -8.00 -15.55 -2.88
CA ALA A 40 -9.18 -15.62 -3.73
C ALA A 40 -8.82 -15.50 -5.21
N GLU A 41 -7.94 -14.57 -5.58
CA GLU A 41 -7.46 -14.39 -6.95
C GLU A 41 -6.73 -15.64 -7.47
N LYS A 42 -5.82 -16.22 -6.67
CA LYS A 42 -5.13 -17.49 -7.02
C LYS A 42 -6.10 -18.65 -7.24
N LEU A 43 -7.18 -18.73 -6.46
CA LEU A 43 -8.21 -19.73 -6.68
C LEU A 43 -8.95 -19.46 -7.99
N LEU A 44 -9.34 -18.21 -8.23
CA LEU A 44 -10.08 -17.79 -9.41
C LEU A 44 -9.29 -18.05 -10.70
N ARG A 45 -7.98 -17.78 -10.71
CA ARG A 45 -7.09 -18.10 -11.84
C ARG A 45 -7.07 -19.60 -12.13
N ARG A 46 -6.97 -20.44 -11.09
CA ARG A 46 -7.03 -21.90 -11.25
C ARG A 46 -8.39 -22.39 -11.76
N MET A 47 -9.49 -21.73 -11.41
CA MET A 47 -10.81 -22.05 -11.96
C MET A 47 -10.88 -21.72 -13.46
N LEU A 48 -10.33 -20.58 -13.88
CA LEU A 48 -10.26 -20.18 -15.27
C LEU A 48 -9.36 -21.13 -16.09
N GLU A 49 -8.16 -21.43 -15.60
CA GLU A 49 -7.22 -22.37 -16.25
C GLU A 49 -7.82 -23.76 -16.45
N LYS A 50 -8.69 -24.20 -15.53
CA LYS A 50 -9.40 -25.48 -15.62
C LYS A 50 -10.68 -25.42 -16.46
N GLY A 51 -11.04 -24.26 -17.01
CA GLY A 51 -12.27 -24.06 -17.78
C GLY A 51 -13.55 -24.17 -16.95
N LEU A 52 -13.47 -24.00 -15.62
CA LEU A 52 -14.64 -24.03 -14.74
C LEU A 52 -15.46 -22.74 -14.80
N ILE A 53 -14.82 -21.65 -15.23
CA ILE A 53 -15.43 -20.34 -15.45
C ILE A 53 -14.89 -19.74 -16.74
N THR A 54 -15.66 -18.84 -17.32
CA THR A 54 -15.24 -18.03 -18.47
C THR A 54 -14.42 -16.82 -18.03
N GLU A 55 -13.72 -16.19 -18.98
CA GLU A 55 -13.00 -14.93 -18.75
C GLU A 55 -13.95 -13.80 -18.30
N ILE A 56 -15.17 -13.76 -18.84
CA ILE A 56 -16.20 -12.79 -18.44
C ILE A 56 -16.61 -13.01 -16.97
N GLU A 57 -16.78 -14.26 -16.55
CA GLU A 57 -17.09 -14.60 -15.16
C GLU A 57 -15.91 -14.31 -14.22
N PHE A 58 -14.69 -14.57 -14.67
CA PHE A 58 -13.47 -14.20 -13.95
C PHE A 58 -13.48 -12.71 -13.59
N HIS A 59 -13.69 -11.82 -14.57
CA HIS A 59 -13.69 -10.38 -14.32
C HIS A 59 -14.82 -9.94 -13.39
N LYS A 60 -16.01 -10.54 -13.51
CA LYS A 60 -17.13 -10.25 -12.62
C LYS A 60 -16.82 -10.67 -11.17
N ILE A 61 -16.24 -11.85 -10.99
CA ILE A 61 -15.89 -12.36 -9.66
C ILE A 61 -14.73 -11.55 -9.06
N ASP A 62 -13.71 -11.19 -9.85
CA ASP A 62 -12.60 -10.35 -9.36
C ASP A 62 -13.11 -8.98 -8.90
N ALA A 63 -13.99 -8.34 -9.67
CA ALA A 63 -14.61 -7.08 -9.26
C ALA A 63 -15.36 -7.20 -7.92
N LEU A 64 -16.10 -8.30 -7.73
CA LEU A 64 -16.79 -8.59 -6.46
C LEU A 64 -15.80 -8.88 -5.32
N ASN A 65 -14.69 -9.56 -5.59
CA ASN A 65 -13.63 -9.80 -4.61
C ASN A 65 -12.98 -8.49 -4.16
N ARG A 66 -12.66 -7.57 -5.09
CA ARG A 66 -12.12 -6.24 -4.76
C ARG A 66 -13.08 -5.44 -3.88
N GLN A 67 -14.39 -5.49 -4.16
CA GLN A 67 -15.41 -4.86 -3.31
C GLN A 67 -15.49 -5.52 -1.92
N THR A 68 -15.47 -6.85 -1.87
CA THR A 68 -15.69 -7.62 -0.62
C THR A 68 -14.49 -7.54 0.32
N PHE A 69 -13.29 -7.79 -0.18
CA PHE A 69 -12.08 -7.75 0.64
C PHE A 69 -11.62 -6.32 0.89
N SER A 70 -11.95 -5.38 -0.01
CA SER A 70 -11.48 -3.98 0.03
C SER A 70 -9.99 -3.88 0.35
N PRO A 71 -9.11 -4.63 -0.34
CA PRO A 71 -7.68 -4.59 -0.08
C PRO A 71 -7.13 -3.22 -0.51
N PHE A 72 -6.19 -2.68 0.26
CA PHE A 72 -5.57 -1.38 0.02
C PHE A 72 -4.97 -1.27 -1.38
N LEU A 73 -4.31 -2.34 -1.83
CA LEU A 73 -3.48 -2.32 -3.02
C LEU A 73 -4.27 -2.61 -4.31
N ALA A 74 -5.55 -2.99 -4.23
CA ALA A 74 -6.36 -3.26 -5.42
C ALA A 74 -6.61 -2.01 -6.29
N GLU A 75 -6.44 -0.80 -5.78
CA GLU A 75 -6.57 0.40 -6.62
C GLU A 75 -5.33 0.64 -7.50
N ILE A 76 -4.18 0.08 -7.13
CA ILE A 76 -2.89 0.33 -7.80
C ILE A 76 -2.31 -0.89 -8.49
N LEU A 77 -2.84 -2.09 -8.23
CA LEU A 77 -2.49 -3.31 -8.92
C LEU A 77 -3.47 -3.56 -10.09
N PRO A 78 -2.99 -3.46 -11.35
CA PRO A 78 -3.80 -3.68 -12.55
C PRO A 78 -4.31 -5.12 -12.65
#